data_AF-A0A1H0XDU2-F1
#
_entry.id   AF-A0A1H0XDU2-F1
#
_cell.length_a   1.000
_cell.length_b   1.000
_cell.length_c   1.000
_cell.angle_alpha   90.00
_cell.angle_beta   90.00
_cell.angle_gamma   90.00
#
_symmetry.space_group_name_H-M   'P 1'
#
loop_
_entity.id
_entity.type
_entity.pdbx_description
1 polymer ?
#
loop_
_entity_poly.entity_id
_entity_poly.type
_entity_poly.pdbx_seq_one_letter_code
_entity_poly.pdbx_strand_id
1 'polypeptide(L)'
;MFYLYFVFELFALITCAHAYKKLESNFKIFLPFLAFVVIYEFINMYFIKLVLLHHSNAWCNNLEGLIELVVYGQFMASLDERKQYKTRMYMAVTIGIAITLIDIFFIHSFWTLATMAIVAQNIILATMSFVYLYNLLNHADEYPYLLSFPPFLVATGLFLYSLTSYFYYASFDNLLAKNNHQFFIIAHLICEISCLYIYTFLSIAFICFARVKSYPDTR
;
A
#
# COMPACT_ATOMS: atom_id res chain seq x y z
N MET A 1 18.14 -12.69 8.38
CA MET A 1 17.27 -11.58 8.83
C MET A 1 15.88 -12.15 8.99
N PHE A 2 15.16 -11.80 10.06
CA PHE A 2 13.79 -12.26 10.25
C PHE A 2 12.89 -11.43 9.33
N TYR A 3 12.20 -12.06 8.39
CA TYR A 3 11.27 -11.40 7.46
C TYR A 3 9.96 -11.09 8.18
N LEU A 4 10.02 -10.12 9.11
CA LEU A 4 8.90 -9.80 9.99
C LEU A 4 7.71 -9.29 9.17
N TYR A 5 7.95 -8.43 8.17
CA TYR A 5 6.93 -7.96 7.24
C TYR A 5 6.14 -9.09 6.55
N PHE A 6 6.81 -10.17 6.13
CA PHE A 6 6.15 -11.30 5.47
C PHE A 6 5.13 -12.01 6.37
N VAL A 7 5.40 -12.05 7.67
CA VAL A 7 4.44 -12.58 8.64
C VAL A 7 3.18 -11.71 8.69
N PHE A 8 3.32 -10.39 8.61
CA PHE A 8 2.18 -9.47 8.57
C PHE A 8 1.41 -9.57 7.25
N GLU A 9 2.10 -9.73 6.12
CA GLU A 9 1.46 -9.97 4.82
C GLU A 9 0.63 -11.25 4.82
N LEU A 10 1.21 -12.34 5.32
CA LEU A 10 0.53 -13.62 5.44
C LEU A 10 -0.66 -13.52 6.39
N PHE A 11 -0.50 -12.80 7.50
CA PHE A 11 -1.60 -12.56 8.44
C PHE A 11 -2.73 -11.73 7.82
N ALA A 12 -2.41 -10.68 7.04
CA ALA A 12 -3.38 -9.90 6.30
C ALA A 12 -4.11 -10.75 5.26
N LEU A 13 -3.40 -11.62 4.54
CA LEU A 13 -4.00 -12.56 3.58
C LEU A 13 -4.96 -13.54 4.27
N ILE A 14 -4.54 -14.16 5.38
CA ILE A 14 -5.36 -15.11 6.14
C ILE A 14 -6.62 -14.43 6.69
N THR A 15 -6.48 -13.24 7.28
CA THR A 15 -7.63 -12.49 7.82
C THR A 15 -8.57 -12.01 6.71
N CYS A 16 -8.05 -11.58 5.56
CA CYS A 16 -8.83 -11.26 4.37
C CYS A 16 -9.62 -12.47 3.88
N ALA A 17 -8.96 -13.62 3.71
CA ALA A 17 -9.57 -14.86 3.25
C ALA A 17 -10.65 -15.36 4.22
N HIS A 18 -10.39 -15.28 5.53
CA HIS A 18 -11.36 -15.62 6.58
C HIS A 18 -12.60 -14.72 6.54
N ALA A 19 -12.40 -13.41 6.37
CA ALA A 19 -13.48 -12.43 6.32
C ALA A 19 -14.18 -12.36 4.96
N TYR A 20 -13.65 -13.01 3.91
CA TYR A 20 -14.01 -12.75 2.50
C TYR A 20 -15.51 -12.75 2.19
N LYS A 21 -16.26 -13.72 2.75
CA LYS A 21 -17.71 -13.81 2.55
C LYS A 21 -18.49 -12.63 3.15
N LYS A 22 -17.91 -11.95 4.14
CA LYS A 22 -18.48 -10.80 4.86
C LYS A 22 -17.93 -9.46 4.37
N LEU A 23 -16.90 -9.45 3.53
CA LEU A 23 -16.33 -8.22 2.99
C LEU A 23 -17.29 -7.54 2.02
N GLU A 24 -17.37 -6.21 2.12
CA GLU A 24 -17.98 -5.37 1.11
C GLU A 24 -17.27 -5.53 -0.25
N SER A 25 -17.99 -5.27 -1.34
CA SER A 25 -17.48 -5.47 -2.71
C SER A 25 -16.15 -4.76 -2.95
N ASN A 26 -16.00 -3.55 -2.39
CA ASN A 26 -14.81 -2.72 -2.55
C ASN A 26 -13.56 -3.33 -1.89
N PHE A 27 -13.73 -4.10 -0.81
CA PHE A 27 -12.62 -4.74 -0.09
C PHE A 27 -12.19 -6.06 -0.71
N LYS A 28 -13.02 -6.67 -1.57
CA LYS A 28 -12.70 -7.97 -2.19
C LYS A 28 -11.51 -7.91 -3.15
N ILE A 29 -11.15 -6.72 -3.64
CA ILE A 29 -9.94 -6.52 -4.45
C ILE A 29 -8.66 -6.84 -3.67
N PHE A 30 -8.68 -6.73 -2.33
CA PHE A 30 -7.52 -7.02 -1.51
C PHE A 30 -7.16 -8.50 -1.47
N LEU A 31 -8.10 -9.43 -1.70
CA LEU A 31 -7.76 -10.86 -1.68
C LEU A 31 -6.78 -11.23 -2.81
N PRO A 32 -7.07 -10.97 -4.11
CA PRO A 32 -6.11 -11.26 -5.17
C PRO A 32 -4.84 -10.41 -5.05
N PHE A 33 -4.94 -9.17 -4.55
CA PHE A 33 -3.77 -8.31 -4.34
C PHE A 33 -2.84 -8.86 -3.24
N LEU A 34 -3.36 -9.23 -2.07
CA LEU A 34 -2.56 -9.81 -0.98
C LEU A 34 -2.00 -11.17 -1.36
N ALA A 35 -2.72 -11.97 -2.15
CA ALA A 35 -2.19 -13.21 -2.69
C ALA A 35 -1.00 -12.93 -3.64
N PHE A 36 -1.11 -11.92 -4.50
CA PHE A 36 -0.01 -11.48 -5.36
C PHE A 36 1.20 -11.06 -4.53
N VAL A 37 1.03 -10.19 -3.52
CA VAL A 37 2.11 -9.73 -2.62
C VAL A 37 2.79 -10.91 -1.94
N VAL A 38 2.04 -11.79 -1.27
CA VAL A 38 2.61 -12.93 -0.54
C VAL A 38 3.36 -13.89 -1.47
N ILE A 39 2.84 -14.14 -2.68
CA ILE A 39 3.52 -14.98 -3.68
C ILE A 39 4.80 -14.29 -4.16
N TYR A 40 4.72 -13.00 -4.47
CA TYR A 40 5.85 -12.20 -4.93
C TYR A 40 6.98 -12.19 -3.89
N GLU A 41 6.66 -11.90 -2.63
CA GLU A 41 7.63 -11.88 -1.54
C GLU A 41 8.20 -13.27 -1.22
N PHE A 42 7.37 -14.31 -1.29
CA PHE A 42 7.85 -15.68 -1.19
C PHE A 42 8.89 -16.02 -2.29
N ILE A 43 8.62 -15.62 -3.54
CA ILE A 43 9.56 -15.80 -4.65
C ILE A 43 10.83 -14.97 -4.41
N ASN A 44 10.72 -13.71 -3.98
CA ASN A 44 11.87 -12.87 -3.67
C ASN A 44 12.76 -13.45 -2.55
N MET A 45 12.18 -14.06 -1.52
CA MET A 45 12.96 -14.64 -0.41
C MET A 45 13.67 -15.94 -0.79
N TYR A 46 12.94 -16.89 -1.37
CA TYR A 46 13.44 -18.25 -1.57
C TYR A 46 14.01 -18.49 -2.97
N PHE A 47 13.60 -17.68 -3.94
CA PHE A 47 13.88 -17.87 -5.35
C PHE A 47 14.40 -16.59 -6.02
N ILE A 48 15.09 -15.71 -5.28
CA ILE A 48 15.61 -14.43 -5.76
C ILE A 48 16.37 -14.53 -7.09
N LYS A 49 17.08 -15.63 -7.32
CA LYS A 49 17.82 -15.90 -8.57
C LYS A 49 16.92 -15.96 -9.81
N LEU A 50 15.64 -16.30 -9.67
CA LEU A 50 14.66 -16.31 -10.76
C LEU A 50 14.21 -14.88 -11.14
N VAL A 51 14.31 -13.94 -10.20
CA VAL A 51 13.82 -12.56 -10.32
C VAL A 51 14.94 -11.58 -10.66
N LEU A 52 16.19 -11.94 -10.36
CA LEU A 52 17.39 -11.20 -10.72
C LEU A 52 17.65 -11.27 -12.22
N LEU A 53 17.02 -10.38 -12.97
CA LEU A 53 17.28 -10.15 -14.37
C LEU A 53 18.27 -8.98 -14.50
N HIS A 54 19.31 -9.11 -15.33
CA HIS A 54 20.38 -8.10 -15.43
C HIS A 54 21.00 -7.70 -14.07
N HIS A 55 21.18 -8.68 -13.16
CA HIS A 55 21.73 -8.48 -11.81
C HIS A 55 20.90 -7.53 -10.92
N SER A 56 19.63 -7.30 -11.26
CA SER A 56 18.75 -6.38 -10.54
C SER A 56 17.33 -6.96 -10.45
N ASN A 57 16.65 -6.76 -9.31
CA ASN A 57 15.22 -7.00 -9.17
C ASN A 57 14.40 -5.70 -9.22
N ALA A 58 15.03 -4.57 -9.57
CA ALA A 58 14.36 -3.27 -9.57
C ALA A 58 13.15 -3.20 -10.51
N TRP A 59 13.18 -3.97 -11.61
CA TRP A 59 12.05 -4.08 -12.53
C TRP A 59 10.78 -4.61 -11.83
N CYS A 60 10.94 -5.55 -10.89
CA CYS A 60 9.82 -6.06 -10.10
C CYS A 60 9.27 -5.01 -9.16
N ASN A 61 10.14 -4.31 -8.42
CA ASN A 61 9.72 -3.24 -7.51
C ASN A 61 8.96 -2.12 -8.26
N ASN A 62 9.41 -1.77 -9.47
CA ASN A 62 8.73 -0.78 -10.31
C ASN A 62 7.32 -1.25 -10.72
N LEU A 63 7.17 -2.55 -11.03
CA LEU A 63 5.89 -3.15 -11.44
C LEU A 63 4.94 -3.33 -10.24
N GLU A 64 5.47 -3.75 -9.10
CA GLU A 64 4.77 -3.81 -7.83
C GLU A 64 4.19 -2.45 -7.46
N GLY A 65 4.99 -1.38 -7.46
CA GLY A 65 4.53 -0.03 -7.16
C GLY A 65 3.38 0.45 -8.08
N LEU A 66 3.40 0.06 -9.36
CA LEU A 66 2.28 0.31 -10.27
C LEU A 66 1.01 -0.45 -9.87
N ILE A 67 1.14 -1.72 -9.49
CA ILE A 67 0.01 -2.54 -9.02
C ILE A 67 -0.56 -1.93 -7.74
N GLU A 68 0.29 -1.54 -6.80
CA GLU A 68 -0.11 -0.88 -5.55
C GLU A 68 -0.87 0.42 -5.83
N LEU A 69 -0.33 1.29 -6.68
CA LEU A 69 -0.99 2.55 -7.05
C LEU A 69 -2.40 2.30 -7.62
N VAL A 70 -2.54 1.31 -8.50
CA VAL A 70 -3.81 0.98 -9.13
C VAL A 70 -4.80 0.42 -8.10
N VAL A 71 -4.38 -0.57 -7.30
CA VAL A 71 -5.26 -1.23 -6.32
C VAL A 71 -5.68 -0.26 -5.23
N TYR A 72 -4.73 0.43 -4.60
CA TYR A 72 -5.04 1.40 -3.54
C TYR A 72 -5.78 2.61 -4.09
N GLY A 73 -5.42 3.10 -5.28
CA GLY A 73 -6.12 4.21 -5.93
C GLY A 73 -7.58 3.87 -6.26
N GLN A 74 -7.84 2.68 -6.79
CA GLN A 74 -9.20 2.17 -7.04
C GLN A 74 -9.97 1.99 -5.73
N PHE A 75 -9.34 1.42 -4.71
CA PHE A 75 -9.95 1.27 -3.39
C PHE A 75 -10.35 2.62 -2.81
N MET A 76 -9.44 3.60 -2.79
CA MET A 76 -9.73 4.94 -2.28
C MET A 76 -10.85 5.62 -3.08
N ALA A 77 -10.87 5.49 -4.41
CA ALA A 77 -11.96 6.00 -5.25
C ALA A 77 -13.32 5.35 -4.93
N SER A 78 -13.32 4.13 -4.40
CA SER A 78 -14.55 3.41 -4.03
C SER A 78 -15.13 3.83 -2.68
N LEU A 79 -14.34 4.49 -1.81
CA LEU A 79 -14.74 4.85 -0.45
C LEU A 79 -15.62 6.10 -0.36
N ASP A 80 -15.67 6.91 -1.40
CA ASP A 80 -16.44 8.16 -1.42
C ASP A 80 -17.34 8.18 -2.65
N GLU A 81 -18.63 8.37 -2.44
CA GLU A 81 -19.63 8.34 -3.51
C GLU A 81 -19.61 9.59 -4.41
N ARG A 82 -19.01 10.69 -3.94
CA ARG A 82 -18.99 11.97 -4.67
C ARG A 82 -18.25 11.81 -6.00
N LYS A 83 -18.96 12.01 -7.10
CA LYS A 83 -18.43 11.89 -8.47
C LYS A 83 -17.14 12.71 -8.68
N GLN A 84 -17.08 13.92 -8.14
CA GLN A 84 -15.90 14.79 -8.26
C GLN A 84 -14.66 14.18 -7.60
N TYR A 85 -14.83 13.53 -6.44
CA TYR A 85 -13.73 12.84 -5.76
C TYR A 85 -13.24 11.67 -6.62
N LYS A 86 -14.14 10.79 -7.06
CA LYS A 86 -13.80 9.65 -7.93
C LYS A 86 -13.02 10.07 -9.19
N THR A 87 -13.48 11.13 -9.88
CA THR A 87 -12.78 11.64 -11.07
C THR A 87 -11.36 12.13 -10.73
N ARG A 88 -11.20 12.86 -9.61
CA ARG A 88 -9.88 13.32 -9.16
C ARG A 88 -8.97 12.14 -8.80
N MET A 89 -9.52 11.09 -8.19
CA MET A 89 -8.74 9.89 -7.87
C MET A 89 -8.22 9.21 -9.13
N TYR A 90 -9.11 8.91 -10.08
CA TYR A 90 -8.71 8.26 -11.34
C TYR A 90 -7.74 9.11 -12.15
N MET A 91 -7.93 10.43 -12.15
CA MET A 91 -6.99 11.35 -12.80
C MET A 91 -5.61 11.28 -12.14
N ALA A 92 -5.53 11.33 -10.81
CA ALA A 92 -4.27 11.25 -10.09
C ALA A 92 -3.57 9.89 -10.26
N VAL A 93 -4.30 8.77 -10.25
CA VAL A 93 -3.74 7.44 -10.58
C VAL A 93 -3.20 7.42 -12.01
N THR A 94 -3.96 7.96 -12.97
CA THR A 94 -3.52 8.03 -14.38
C THR A 94 -2.24 8.86 -14.52
N ILE A 95 -2.16 10.00 -13.83
CA ILE A 95 -0.96 10.85 -13.77
C ILE A 95 0.20 10.07 -13.15
N GLY A 96 -0.01 9.35 -12.04
CA GLY A 96 1.02 8.54 -11.40
C GLY A 96 1.57 7.44 -12.33
N ILE A 97 0.70 6.75 -13.07
CA ILE A 97 1.10 5.78 -14.09
C ILE A 97 1.93 6.46 -15.18
N ALA A 98 1.46 7.61 -15.70
CA ALA A 98 2.18 8.34 -16.73
C ALA A 98 3.58 8.79 -16.26
N ILE A 99 3.70 9.33 -15.05
CA ILE A 99 5.00 9.68 -14.43
C ILE A 99 5.89 8.45 -14.34
N THR A 100 5.34 7.31 -13.94
CA THR A 100 6.11 6.07 -13.81
C THR A 100 6.64 5.56 -15.14
N LEU A 101 5.81 5.58 -16.19
CA LEU A 101 6.26 5.20 -17.53
C LEU A 101 7.32 6.18 -18.04
N ILE A 102 7.13 7.49 -17.83
CA ILE A 102 8.13 8.50 -18.21
C ILE A 102 9.45 8.24 -17.48
N ASP A 103 9.39 7.97 -16.18
CA ASP A 103 10.58 7.72 -15.37
C ASP A 103 11.33 6.47 -15.86
N ILE A 104 10.62 5.35 -16.05
CA ILE A 104 11.21 4.07 -16.48
C ILE A 104 11.79 4.11 -17.91
N PHE A 105 11.21 4.91 -18.82
CA PHE A 105 11.64 4.94 -20.22
C PHE A 105 12.59 6.10 -20.57
N PHE A 106 12.56 7.21 -19.82
CA PHE A 106 13.27 8.44 -20.21
C PHE A 106 14.23 8.99 -19.16
N ILE A 107 14.09 8.65 -17.87
CA ILE A 107 14.93 9.20 -16.79
C ILE A 107 15.81 8.09 -16.21
N HIS A 108 15.16 7.05 -15.70
CA HIS A 108 15.75 5.80 -15.26
C HIS A 108 15.65 4.74 -16.37
N SER A 109 16.42 3.68 -16.25
CA SER A 109 16.29 2.48 -17.09
C SER A 109 15.32 1.49 -16.45
N PHE A 110 14.70 0.63 -17.25
CA PHE A 110 13.86 -0.48 -16.78
C PHE A 110 14.52 -1.37 -15.71
N TRP A 111 15.85 -1.49 -15.77
CA TRP A 111 16.64 -2.32 -14.84
C TRP A 111 17.06 -1.60 -13.56
N THR A 112 16.78 -0.31 -13.45
CA THR A 112 17.09 0.53 -12.29
C THR A 112 15.81 0.91 -11.55
N LEU A 113 15.95 1.22 -10.26
CA LEU A 113 14.81 1.62 -9.44
C LEU A 113 14.34 3.01 -9.85
N ALA A 114 13.06 3.14 -10.19
CA ALA A 114 12.45 4.40 -10.62
C ALA A 114 12.06 5.25 -9.39
N THR A 115 13.06 5.80 -8.69
CA THR A 115 12.86 6.47 -7.39
C THR A 115 11.92 7.67 -7.50
N MET A 116 12.01 8.45 -8.58
CA MET A 116 11.13 9.60 -8.83
C MET A 116 9.67 9.18 -9.00
N ALA A 117 9.42 8.10 -9.73
CA ALA A 117 8.10 7.52 -9.86
C ALA A 117 7.55 7.05 -8.51
N ILE A 118 8.35 6.31 -7.73
CA ILE A 118 7.95 5.81 -6.42
C ILE A 118 7.60 6.97 -5.47
N VAL A 119 8.41 8.04 -5.46
CA VAL A 119 8.12 9.25 -4.68
C VAL A 119 6.79 9.88 -5.10
N ALA A 120 6.56 10.05 -6.40
CA ALA A 120 5.31 10.62 -6.91
C ALA A 120 4.08 9.77 -6.55
N GLN A 121 4.18 8.45 -6.70
CA GLN A 121 3.11 7.51 -6.32
C GLN A 121 2.74 7.63 -4.84
N ASN A 122 3.75 7.67 -3.96
CA ASN A 122 3.53 7.80 -2.52
C ASN A 122 2.95 9.16 -2.12
N ILE A 123 3.32 10.26 -2.80
CA ILE A 123 2.67 11.57 -2.61
C ILE A 123 1.18 11.48 -2.97
N ILE A 124 0.86 10.84 -4.10
CA ILE A 124 -0.53 10.67 -4.55
C ILE A 124 -1.32 9.87 -3.51
N LEU A 125 -0.84 8.69 -3.12
CA LEU A 125 -1.53 7.83 -2.15
C LEU A 125 -1.66 8.47 -0.77
N ALA A 126 -0.63 9.17 -0.30
CA ALA A 126 -0.68 9.91 0.96
C ALA A 126 -1.72 11.03 0.91
N THR A 127 -1.74 11.81 -0.17
CA THR A 127 -2.70 12.93 -0.35
C THR A 127 -4.14 12.42 -0.39
N MET A 128 -4.38 11.35 -1.15
CA MET A 128 -5.68 10.70 -1.27
C MET A 128 -6.20 10.20 0.08
N SER A 129 -5.34 9.51 0.82
CA SER A 129 -5.65 8.98 2.14
C SER A 129 -5.91 10.11 3.15
N PHE A 130 -5.07 11.15 3.12
CA PHE A 130 -5.23 12.31 3.98
C PHE A 130 -6.55 13.05 3.74
N VAL A 131 -6.90 13.33 2.47
CA VAL A 131 -8.17 14.00 2.12
C VAL A 131 -9.37 13.17 2.59
N TYR A 132 -9.32 11.85 2.44
CA TYR A 132 -10.37 10.97 2.94
C TYR A 132 -10.48 11.01 4.46
N LEU A 133 -9.37 10.84 5.17
CA LEU A 133 -9.32 10.86 6.63
C LEU A 133 -9.78 12.22 7.18
N TYR A 134 -9.36 13.33 6.56
CA TYR A 134 -9.81 14.67 6.92
C TYR A 134 -11.32 14.82 6.78
N ASN A 135 -11.89 14.37 5.65
CA ASN A 135 -13.33 14.41 5.45
C ASN A 135 -14.08 13.56 6.47
N LEU A 136 -13.57 12.37 6.79
CA LEU A 136 -14.18 11.47 7.75
C LEU A 136 -14.13 12.03 9.18
N LEU A 137 -13.01 12.64 9.57
CA LEU A 137 -12.86 13.29 10.88
C LEU A 137 -13.76 14.52 11.04
N ASN A 138 -14.00 15.28 9.96
CA ASN A 138 -14.94 16.41 10.00
C ASN A 138 -16.41 15.99 10.14
N HIS A 139 -16.72 14.71 9.91
CA HIS A 139 -18.04 14.12 10.10
C HIS A 139 -17.99 13.03 11.18
N ALA A 140 -17.08 13.14 12.15
CA ALA A 140 -16.86 12.12 13.19
C ALA A 140 -18.13 11.82 14.00
N ASP A 141 -19.04 12.79 14.12
CA ASP A 141 -20.34 12.63 14.80
C ASP A 141 -21.22 11.56 14.12
N GLU A 142 -21.05 11.32 12.82
CA GLU A 142 -21.75 10.27 12.06
C GLU A 142 -21.14 8.87 12.26
N TYR A 143 -19.91 8.79 12.78
CA TYR A 143 -19.13 7.55 12.92
C TYR A 143 -18.62 7.36 14.36
N PRO A 144 -19.49 7.00 15.32
CA PRO A 144 -19.14 6.93 16.75
C PRO A 144 -18.07 5.87 17.07
N TYR A 145 -17.82 4.91 16.17
CA TYR A 145 -16.81 3.86 16.32
C TYR A 145 -15.74 3.90 15.22
N LEU A 146 -15.11 5.07 15.04
CA LEU A 146 -14.11 5.33 13.99
C LEU A 146 -12.97 4.28 13.97
N LEU A 147 -12.45 3.90 15.14
CA LEU A 147 -11.37 2.91 15.25
C LEU A 147 -11.78 1.47 14.88
N SER A 148 -13.09 1.21 14.78
CA SER A 148 -13.61 -0.07 14.30
C SER A 148 -14.17 0.02 12.87
N PHE A 149 -14.13 1.20 12.26
CA PHE A 149 -14.62 1.44 10.92
C PHE A 149 -13.56 0.99 9.88
N PRO A 150 -13.81 -0.07 9.10
CA PRO A 150 -12.78 -0.65 8.24
C PRO A 150 -12.19 0.32 7.20
N PRO A 151 -12.96 1.19 6.52
CA PRO A 151 -12.40 2.19 5.62
C PRO A 151 -11.43 3.17 6.28
N PHE A 152 -11.71 3.60 7.51
CA PHE A 152 -10.82 4.46 8.29
C PHE A 152 -9.49 3.77 8.58
N LEU A 153 -9.54 2.50 8.98
CA LEU A 153 -8.36 1.71 9.29
C LEU A 153 -7.47 1.56 8.05
N VAL A 154 -8.03 1.16 6.91
CA VAL A 154 -7.24 1.01 5.67
C VAL A 154 -6.65 2.33 5.20
N ALA A 155 -7.43 3.42 5.22
CA ALA A 155 -6.92 4.74 4.84
C ALA A 155 -5.80 5.22 5.78
N THR A 156 -5.88 4.91 7.08
CA THR A 156 -4.82 5.22 8.05
C THR A 156 -3.55 4.40 7.78
N GLY A 157 -3.70 3.09 7.56
CA GLY A 157 -2.59 2.23 7.18
C GLY A 157 -1.91 2.69 5.89
N LEU A 158 -2.69 3.05 4.87
CA LEU A 158 -2.21 3.55 3.58
C LEU A 158 -1.51 4.88 3.72
N PHE A 159 -2.03 5.80 4.53
CA PHE A 159 -1.40 7.08 4.81
C PHE A 159 -0.03 6.91 5.46
N LEU A 160 0.06 6.08 6.52
CA LEU A 160 1.31 5.82 7.23
C LEU A 160 2.34 5.10 6.36
N TYR A 161 1.91 4.09 5.61
CA TYR A 161 2.73 3.41 4.60
C TYR A 161 3.30 4.41 3.59
N SER A 162 2.43 5.20 2.96
CA SER A 162 2.82 6.12 1.89
C SER A 162 3.76 7.22 2.38
N LEU A 163 3.53 7.77 3.57
CA LEU A 163 4.43 8.76 4.17
C LEU A 163 5.80 8.17 4.49
N THR A 164 5.82 6.98 5.08
CA THR A 164 7.06 6.30 5.46
C THR A 164 7.91 6.00 4.21
N SER A 165 7.27 5.45 3.18
CA SER A 165 7.90 5.18 1.88
C SER A 165 8.35 6.47 1.19
N TYR A 166 7.55 7.54 1.22
CA TYR A 166 7.95 8.84 0.68
C TYR A 166 9.24 9.37 1.33
N PHE A 167 9.30 9.44 2.66
CA PHE A 167 10.47 9.98 3.36
C PHE A 167 11.72 9.14 3.12
N TYR A 168 11.54 7.82 3.02
CA TYR A 168 12.60 6.90 2.67
C TYR A 168 13.18 7.19 1.27
N TYR A 169 12.34 7.13 0.23
CA TYR A 169 12.80 7.28 -1.15
C TYR A 169 13.26 8.71 -1.48
N ALA A 170 12.66 9.74 -0.88
CA ALA A 170 13.13 11.12 -1.02
C ALA A 170 14.54 11.33 -0.42
N SER A 171 14.91 10.53 0.58
CA SER A 171 16.22 10.57 1.21
C SER A 171 17.23 9.60 0.60
N PHE A 172 16.75 8.59 -0.15
CA PHE A 172 17.54 7.48 -0.65
C PHE A 172 18.69 7.91 -1.55
N ASP A 173 18.41 8.73 -2.57
CA ASP A 173 19.42 9.18 -3.54
C ASP A 173 20.53 10.02 -2.89
N ASN A 174 20.15 10.86 -1.91
CA ASN A 174 21.09 11.68 -1.14
C ASN A 174 22.02 10.84 -0.25
N LEU A 175 21.53 9.71 0.26
CA LEU A 175 22.28 8.83 1.16
C LEU A 175 23.16 7.85 0.38
N LEU A 176 22.68 7.41 -0.79
CA LEU A 176 23.46 6.63 -1.74
C LEU A 176 24.66 7.43 -2.27
N ALA A 177 24.46 8.69 -2.64
CA ALA A 177 25.53 9.58 -3.13
C ALA A 177 26.65 9.82 -2.10
N LYS A 178 26.37 9.66 -0.81
CA LYS A 178 27.34 9.82 0.29
C LYS A 178 28.07 8.54 0.67
N ASN A 179 27.87 7.42 -0.04
CA ASN A 179 28.45 6.10 0.26
C ASN A 179 28.27 5.65 1.73
N ASN A 180 27.20 6.10 2.39
CA ASN A 180 26.97 5.74 3.79
C ASN A 180 26.33 4.35 3.88
N HIS A 181 27.15 3.30 3.90
CA HIS A 181 26.67 1.91 3.95
C HIS A 181 25.90 1.56 5.24
N GLN A 182 26.04 2.34 6.32
CA GLN A 182 25.21 2.15 7.52
C GLN A 182 23.73 2.49 7.28
N PHE A 183 23.43 3.28 6.24
CA PHE A 183 22.07 3.58 5.83
C PHE A 183 21.29 2.33 5.39
N PHE A 184 21.93 1.27 4.89
CA PHE A 184 21.21 0.07 4.45
C PHE A 184 20.43 -0.63 5.56
N ILE A 185 20.92 -0.59 6.80
CA ILE A 185 20.20 -1.14 7.96
C ILE A 185 18.96 -0.31 8.27
N ILE A 186 19.10 1.02 8.25
CA ILE A 186 17.99 1.96 8.49
C ILE A 186 16.96 1.85 7.36
N ALA A 187 17.41 1.76 6.11
CA ALA A 187 16.60 1.56 4.92
C ALA A 187 15.72 0.31 5.06
N HIS A 188 16.33 -0.82 5.40
CA HIS A 188 15.61 -2.06 5.61
C HIS A 188 14.58 -1.94 6.74
N LEU A 189 14.94 -1.33 7.87
CA LEU A 189 14.01 -1.11 8.98
C LEU A 189 12.82 -0.22 8.58
N ILE A 190 13.04 0.82 7.78
CA ILE A 190 11.96 1.70 7.33
C ILE A 190 10.98 0.95 6.42
N CYS A 191 11.48 0.12 5.50
CA CYS A 191 10.62 -0.72 4.66
C CYS A 191 9.82 -1.74 5.49
N GLU A 192 10.45 -2.39 6.48
CA GLU A 192 9.77 -3.33 7.39
C GLU A 192 8.63 -2.64 8.15
N ILE A 193 8.87 -1.42 8.65
CA ILE A 193 7.88 -0.63 9.38
C ILE A 193 6.74 -0.17 8.46
N SER A 194 7.04 0.26 7.23
CA SER A 194 6.00 0.69 6.29
C SER A 194 5.05 -0.47 5.97
N CYS A 195 5.59 -1.64 5.63
CA CYS A 195 4.80 -2.87 5.43
C CYS A 195 3.99 -3.24 6.67
N LEU A 196 4.60 -3.16 7.86
CA LEU A 196 3.91 -3.43 9.12
C LEU A 196 2.68 -2.55 9.29
N TYR A 197 2.77 -1.25 9.00
CA TYR A 197 1.61 -0.36 9.09
C TYR A 197 0.46 -0.83 8.21
N ILE A 198 0.68 -0.95 6.89
CA ILE A 198 -0.42 -1.26 5.98
C ILE A 198 -1.07 -2.61 6.28
N TYR A 199 -0.27 -3.65 6.49
CA TYR A 199 -0.79 -5.00 6.70
C TYR A 199 -1.43 -5.18 8.09
N THR A 200 -0.95 -4.49 9.11
CA THR A 200 -1.62 -4.47 10.43
C THR A 200 -3.00 -3.83 10.32
N PHE A 201 -3.09 -2.65 9.71
CA PHE A 201 -4.36 -1.94 9.57
C PHE A 201 -5.35 -2.68 8.66
N LEU A 202 -4.89 -3.30 7.56
CA LEU A 202 -5.70 -4.18 6.73
C LEU A 202 -6.24 -5.37 7.54
N SER A 203 -5.37 -6.04 8.31
CA SER A 203 -5.77 -7.19 9.13
C SER A 203 -6.85 -6.81 10.16
N ILE A 204 -6.68 -5.67 10.85
CA ILE A 204 -7.67 -5.17 11.81
C ILE A 204 -8.99 -4.85 11.06
N ALA A 205 -8.93 -4.20 9.90
CA ALA A 205 -10.10 -3.89 9.09
C ALA A 205 -10.89 -5.15 8.70
N PHE A 206 -10.21 -6.22 8.27
CA PHE A 206 -10.85 -7.50 7.94
C PHE A 206 -11.44 -8.19 9.17
N ILE A 207 -10.77 -8.13 10.32
CA ILE A 207 -11.29 -8.65 11.59
C ILE A 207 -12.55 -7.89 12.02
N CYS A 208 -12.58 -6.57 11.85
CA CYS A 208 -13.77 -5.75 12.12
C CYS A 208 -14.97 -6.23 11.28
N PHE A 209 -14.80 -6.45 9.97
CA PHE A 209 -15.85 -7.06 9.13
C PHE A 209 -16.31 -8.43 9.62
N ALA A 210 -15.38 -9.26 10.11
CA ALA A 210 -15.72 -10.59 10.62
C ALA A 210 -16.57 -10.52 11.90
N ARG A 211 -16.33 -9.53 12.78
CA ARG A 211 -16.98 -9.37 14.09
C ARG A 211 -18.40 -8.78 14.04
N VAL A 212 -18.68 -7.85 13.13
CA VAL A 212 -19.95 -7.08 13.09
C VAL A 212 -21.22 -7.95 13.02
N LYS A 213 -21.13 -9.21 12.59
CA LYS A 213 -22.30 -10.14 12.55
C LYS A 213 -22.35 -11.21 13.66
N SER A 214 -21.48 -11.14 14.68
CA SER A 214 -21.50 -12.10 15.80
C SER A 214 -22.39 -11.66 16.96
N TYR A 215 -23.03 -10.49 16.86
CA TYR A 215 -24.18 -10.14 17.68
C TYR A 215 -25.45 -10.58 16.95
N PRO A 216 -26.36 -11.33 17.61
CA PRO A 216 -27.67 -11.59 17.04
C PRO A 216 -28.40 -10.26 16.87
N ASP A 217 -29.06 -10.08 15.72
CA ASP A 217 -29.97 -8.98 15.46
C ASP A 217 -30.95 -8.84 16.63
N THR A 218 -30.76 -7.80 17.43
CA THR A 218 -31.79 -7.26 18.31
C THR A 218 -32.10 -5.85 17.87
N ARG A 219 -32.81 -5.73 16.74
CA ARG A 219 -34.01 -4.93 16.51
C ARG A 219 -34.17 -4.58 15.04
#